data_AF-A0A4R8WQT2-F1
#
_entry.id   AF-A0A4R8WQT2-F1
#
_cell.length_a   1.000
_cell.length_b   1.000
_cell.length_c   1.000
_cell.angle_alpha   90.00
_cell.angle_beta   90.00
_cell.angle_gamma   90.00
#
_symmetry.space_group_name_H-M   'P 1'
#
loop_
_entity.id
_entity.type
_entity.pdbx_description
1 polymer ?
#
loop_
_entity_poly.entity_id
_entity_poly.type
_entity_poly.pdbx_seq_one_letter_code
_entity_poly.pdbx_strand_id
1 'polypeptide(L)'
;MNPQRETRIHAQDVRMSAAVYRRFGSPEVVRIEDAPKPSPGHDEVLVRVRASTVSAADHRARGRTIPNVVAGRGLTVRPLCPVEG
;
A
#
# COMPACT_ATOMS: atom_id res chain seq x y z
N MET A 1 -0.03 9.32 37.21
CA MET A 1 -0.16 8.27 36.18
C MET A 1 -1.52 8.45 35.51
N ASN A 2 -1.60 8.65 34.20
CA ASN A 2 -2.86 8.97 33.52
C ASN A 2 -3.45 7.68 32.88
N PRO A 3 -4.60 7.15 33.36
CA PRO A 3 -5.21 5.93 32.84
C PRO A 3 -5.65 6.04 31.36
N GLN A 4 -5.81 7.27 30.84
CA GLN A 4 -6.11 7.53 29.43
C GLN A 4 -4.92 7.22 28.49
N ARG A 5 -3.70 7.09 29.02
CA ARG A 5 -2.48 6.80 28.23
C ARG A 5 -2.36 5.31 27.88
N GLU A 6 -2.92 4.43 28.70
CA GLU A 6 -2.85 2.97 28.55
C GLU A 6 -3.86 2.47 27.50
N THR A 7 -5.10 2.97 27.54
CA THR A 7 -6.16 2.57 26.62
C THR A 7 -5.89 2.96 25.16
N ARG A 8 -5.03 3.97 24.93
CA ARG A 8 -4.65 4.43 23.59
C ARG A 8 -3.80 3.43 22.81
N ILE A 9 -3.13 2.51 23.50
CA ILE A 9 -2.22 1.51 22.90
C ILE A 9 -3.01 0.33 22.28
N HIS A 10 -4.30 0.14 22.57
CA HIS A 10 -4.97 -1.11 22.20
C HIS A 10 -5.81 -1.09 20.90
N ALA A 11 -6.31 0.06 20.46
CA ALA A 11 -7.11 0.14 19.21
C ALA A 11 -6.37 0.84 18.06
N GLN A 12 -5.55 1.86 18.38
CA GLN A 12 -4.77 2.61 17.39
C GLN A 12 -3.52 1.85 16.94
N ASP A 13 -3.07 0.84 17.69
CA ASP A 13 -1.85 0.08 17.40
C ASP A 13 -2.10 -1.16 16.51
N VAL A 14 -3.37 -1.52 16.26
CA VAL A 14 -3.74 -2.61 15.34
C VAL A 14 -4.07 -2.08 13.94
N ARG A 15 -4.13 -0.75 13.77
CA ARG A 15 -4.42 -0.08 12.49
C ARG A 15 -3.26 0.83 12.10
N MET A 16 -3.07 1.03 10.82
CA MET A 16 -2.12 1.98 10.24
C MET A 16 -2.80 2.77 9.13
N SER A 17 -2.34 3.99 8.91
CA SER A 17 -2.75 4.78 7.75
C SER A 17 -1.98 4.32 6.51
N ALA A 18 -2.68 4.06 5.42
CA ALA A 18 -2.10 3.57 4.17
C ALA A 18 -2.65 4.31 2.96
N ALA A 19 -1.81 4.55 1.96
CA ALA A 19 -2.25 5.00 0.63
C ALA A 19 -2.74 3.80 -0.18
N VAL A 20 -4.03 3.77 -0.50
CA VAL A 20 -4.71 2.63 -1.13
C VAL A 20 -5.38 3.08 -2.43
N TYR A 21 -5.27 2.26 -3.48
CA TYR A 21 -6.13 2.34 -4.66
C TYR A 21 -6.74 0.96 -4.92
N ARG A 22 -8.06 0.90 -5.13
CA ARG A 22 -8.81 -0.35 -5.42
C ARG A 22 -9.18 -0.51 -6.88
N ARG A 23 -8.90 0.50 -7.71
CA ARG A 23 -9.11 0.50 -9.16
C ARG A 23 -7.95 1.23 -9.82
N PHE A 24 -7.67 0.89 -11.07
CA PHE A 24 -6.72 1.64 -11.87
C PHE A 24 -7.31 3.00 -12.29
N GLY A 25 -6.46 4.00 -12.56
CA GLY A 25 -6.97 5.28 -13.07
C GLY A 25 -5.96 6.42 -13.04
N SER A 26 -6.45 7.62 -12.76
CA SER A 26 -5.68 8.86 -12.54
C SER A 26 -5.26 9.00 -11.06
N PRO A 27 -4.35 9.91 -10.68
CA PRO A 27 -3.84 10.01 -9.30
C PRO A 27 -4.92 10.08 -8.21
N GLU A 28 -6.09 10.59 -8.55
CA GLU A 28 -7.26 10.81 -7.70
C GLU A 28 -7.91 9.50 -7.20
N VAL A 29 -7.53 8.35 -7.75
CA VAL A 29 -7.97 7.03 -7.24
C VAL A 29 -7.26 6.61 -5.96
N VAL A 30 -6.15 7.26 -5.60
CA VAL A 30 -5.42 7.00 -4.34
C VAL A 30 -6.12 7.69 -3.19
N ARG A 31 -6.36 6.96 -2.10
CA ARG A 31 -6.94 7.49 -0.87
C ARG A 31 -6.10 7.05 0.33
N ILE A 32 -6.06 7.91 1.34
CA ILE A 32 -5.51 7.54 2.64
C ILE A 32 -6.62 6.86 3.44
N GLU A 33 -6.35 5.65 3.91
CA GLU A 33 -7.32 4.81 4.59
C GLU A 33 -6.70 4.11 5.81
N ASP A 34 -7.54 3.76 6.79
CA ASP A 34 -7.14 2.93 7.93
C ASP A 34 -7.11 1.45 7.55
N ALA A 35 -5.90 0.90 7.42
CA ALA A 35 -5.65 -0.51 7.15
C ALA A 35 -5.25 -1.27 8.43
N PRO A 36 -5.41 -2.60 8.49
CA PRO A 36 -4.78 -3.41 9.53
C PRO A 36 -3.26 -3.26 9.51
N LYS A 37 -2.65 -3.15 10.69
CA LYS A 37 -1.19 -3.23 10.82
C LYS A 37 -0.76 -4.66 10.50
N PRO A 38 0.23 -4.87 9.61
CA PRO A 38 0.65 -6.21 9.22
C PRO A 38 1.39 -6.91 10.37
N SER A 39 1.19 -8.23 10.45
CA SER A 39 1.94 -9.12 11.34
C SER A 39 3.06 -9.79 10.53
N PRO A 40 4.35 -9.56 10.83
CA PRO A 40 5.44 -10.16 10.07
C PRO A 40 5.52 -11.69 10.30
N GLY A 41 5.92 -12.41 9.26
CA GLY A 41 6.29 -13.83 9.33
C GLY A 41 7.64 -14.08 10.02
N HIS A 42 8.11 -15.34 9.98
CA HIS A 42 9.34 -15.76 10.67
C HIS A 42 10.60 -14.99 10.23
N ASP A 43 10.72 -14.73 8.92
CA ASP A 43 11.90 -14.08 8.30
C ASP A 43 11.61 -12.64 7.84
N GLU A 44 10.56 -12.02 8.37
CA GLU A 44 10.14 -10.68 8.01
C GLU A 44 10.30 -9.71 9.18
N VAL A 45 10.49 -8.44 8.86
CA VAL A 45 10.56 -7.37 9.87
C VAL A 45 9.47 -6.34 9.65
N LEU A 46 8.82 -5.93 10.74
CA LEU A 46 7.83 -4.85 10.68
C LEU A 46 8.52 -3.49 10.78
N VAL A 47 8.50 -2.74 9.69
CA VAL A 47 9.12 -1.41 9.61
C VAL A 47 8.06 -0.32 9.78
N ARG A 48 8.30 0.62 10.71
CA ARG A 48 7.49 1.84 10.83
C ARG A 48 7.96 2.89 9.83
N VAL A 49 7.24 3.01 8.72
CA VAL A 49 7.53 3.98 7.67
C VAL A 49 7.38 5.42 8.19
N ARG A 50 8.43 6.22 8.09
CA ARG A 50 8.40 7.67 8.38
C ARG A 50 8.19 8.50 7.12
N ALA A 51 8.78 8.04 6.01
CA ALA A 51 8.63 8.60 4.68
C ALA A 51 8.89 7.49 3.66
N SER A 52 8.32 7.64 2.47
CA SER A 52 8.59 6.81 1.30
C SER A 52 8.70 7.70 0.07
N THR A 53 9.41 7.23 -0.95
CA THR A 53 9.55 7.93 -2.23
C THR A 53 8.29 7.76 -3.08
N VAL A 54 7.97 8.78 -3.89
CA VAL A 54 7.06 8.63 -5.03
C VAL A 54 7.90 8.52 -6.29
N SER A 55 7.70 7.45 -7.05
CA SER A 55 8.48 7.08 -8.21
C SER A 55 7.60 6.84 -9.44
N ALA A 56 8.23 6.73 -10.61
CA ALA A 56 7.52 6.38 -11.83
C ALA A 56 6.92 4.95 -11.77
N ALA A 57 7.40 4.07 -10.89
CA ALA A 57 6.81 2.74 -10.69
C ALA A 57 5.41 2.85 -10.07
N ASP A 58 5.19 3.80 -9.15
CA ASP A 58 3.90 4.00 -8.48
C ASP A 58 2.82 4.45 -9.47
N HIS A 59 3.15 5.40 -10.36
CA HIS A 59 2.25 5.81 -11.45
C HIS A 59 1.91 4.64 -12.37
N ARG A 60 2.91 3.84 -12.76
CA ARG A 60 2.73 2.71 -13.68
C ARG A 60 1.86 1.62 -13.09
N ALA A 61 2.08 1.27 -11.81
CA ALA A 61 1.28 0.29 -11.08
C ALA A 61 -0.18 0.75 -10.96
N ARG A 62 -0.41 2.00 -10.52
CA ARG A 62 -1.75 2.57 -10.33
C ARG A 62 -2.48 2.86 -11.65
N GLY A 63 -1.77 3.27 -12.69
CA GLY A 63 -2.34 3.61 -14.00
C GLY A 63 -2.40 2.44 -14.98
N ARG A 64 -1.93 1.24 -14.59
CA ARG A 64 -1.76 0.08 -15.49
C ARG A 64 -0.99 0.45 -16.76
N THR A 65 0.05 1.26 -16.63
CA THR A 65 0.87 1.74 -17.74
C THR A 65 2.20 0.98 -17.71
N ILE A 66 2.40 0.02 -18.61
CA ILE A 66 3.66 -0.72 -18.70
C ILE A 66 4.33 -0.35 -20.02
N PRO A 67 5.56 0.20 -20.01
CA PRO A 67 6.29 0.46 -21.23
C PRO A 67 6.52 -0.85 -22.00
N ASN A 68 6.32 -0.81 -23.32
CA ASN A 68 6.53 -1.95 -24.21
C ASN A 68 7.92 -2.59 -24.09
N VAL A 69 8.93 -1.83 -23.65
CA VAL A 69 10.30 -2.31 -23.43
C VAL A 69 10.45 -3.21 -22.20
N VAL A 70 9.56 -3.09 -21.20
CA VAL A 70 9.56 -3.93 -19.98
C VAL A 70 8.69 -5.18 -20.17
N ALA A 71 7.62 -5.08 -20.97
CA ALA A 71 6.64 -6.16 -21.11
C ALA A 71 7.09 -7.32 -22.01
N GLY A 72 8.17 -7.18 -22.79
CA GLY A 72 8.41 -8.08 -23.93
C GLY A 72 7.18 -8.15 -24.85
N ARG A 73 7.24 -8.88 -25.95
CA ARG A 73 6.03 -9.17 -26.73
C ARG A 73 5.21 -10.23 -26.00
N GLY A 74 4.31 -9.80 -25.09
CA GLY A 74 3.24 -10.67 -24.56
C GLY A 74 3.18 -10.90 -23.05
N LEU A 75 3.93 -10.19 -22.20
CA LEU A 75 3.81 -10.35 -20.74
C LEU A 75 2.72 -9.42 -20.17
N THR A 76 1.55 -10.00 -19.88
CA THR A 76 0.52 -9.33 -19.08
C THR A 76 0.95 -9.39 -17.61
N VAL A 77 1.35 -8.26 -17.02
CA VAL A 77 1.61 -8.20 -15.57
C VAL A 77 0.27 -8.26 -14.84
N ARG A 78 0.00 -9.41 -14.22
CA ARG A 78 -1.17 -9.59 -13.36
C ARG A 78 -0.82 -9.01 -11.97
N PRO A 79 -1.60 -8.04 -11.46
CA PRO A 79 -1.32 -7.50 -10.14
C PRO A 79 -1.45 -8.60 -9.08
N LEU A 80 -0.55 -8.60 -8.10
CA LEU A 80 -0.57 -9.54 -6.98
C LEU A 80 -1.84 -9.38 -6.12
N CYS A 81 -2.47 -8.21 -6.16
CA CYS A 81 -3.76 -7.92 -5.55
C CYS A 81 -4.74 -7.42 -6.63
N PRO A 82 -5.85 -8.12 -6.91
CA PRO A 82 -6.84 -7.66 -7.87
C PRO A 82 -7.36 -6.28 -7.47
N VAL A 83 -7.21 -5.31 -8.35
CA VAL A 83 -7.96 -4.06 -8.27
C VAL A 83 -9.19 -4.24 -9.13
N GLU A 84 -10.36 -3.90 -8.60
CA GLU A 84 -11.62 -4.00 -9.33
C GLU A 84 -11.56 -3.07 -10.56
N GLY A 85 -12.00 -3.62 -11.70
CA GLY A 85 -11.91 -3.00 -13.02
C GLY A 85 -12.91 -1.89 -13.24
#